data_AF-R6BAA7-F1
#
_entry.id   AF-R6BAA7-F1
#
_cell.length_a   1.000
_cell.length_b   1.000
_cell.length_c   1.000
_cell.angle_alpha   90.00
_cell.angle_beta   90.00
_cell.angle_gamma   90.00
#
_symmetry.space_group_name_H-M   'P 1'
#
loop_
_entity.id
_entity.type
_entity.pdbx_description
1 polymer ?
#
loop_
_entity_poly.entity_id
_entity_poly.type
_entity_poly.pdbx_seq_one_letter_code
_entity_poly.pdbx_strand_id
1 'polypeptide(L)'
;MKRWAGILLAAALSIACCACSMQKPELSVAPSSFSRETTEVLRPFQSELQFVDLKLNEDAKQWKISLWSYRDGEWKEQGKMFEKVKQKSESLRIAIRLTTKECDLYLIDENGFSKASYSSIGTNFEQTQTVIDQRIEQKTPFAIGEEVTLWAKLGVDGQQIEAGDLTKDFRSCPCTAGAAVTVTILDEEPQEQQE
;
A
#
# COMPACT_ATOMS: atom_id res chain seq x y z
N MET A 1 61.82 16.78 0.35
CA MET A 1 60.41 17.22 0.28
C MET A 1 59.47 16.33 -0.55
N LYS A 2 59.91 15.20 -1.16
CA LYS A 2 59.03 14.35 -2.00
C LYS A 2 58.31 13.20 -1.28
N ARG A 3 58.66 12.89 -0.02
CA ARG A 3 58.07 11.79 0.76
C ARG A 3 56.76 12.15 1.49
N TRP A 4 56.44 13.43 1.59
CA TRP A 4 55.27 13.93 2.33
C TRP A 4 54.06 14.15 1.41
N ALA A 5 54.29 14.33 0.10
CA ALA A 5 53.22 14.50 -0.90
C ALA A 5 52.41 13.22 -1.14
N GLY A 6 53.04 12.04 -1.02
CA GLY A 6 52.34 10.75 -1.20
C GLY A 6 51.41 10.39 -0.04
N ILE A 7 51.73 10.82 1.18
CA ILE A 7 50.92 10.54 2.38
C ILE A 7 49.65 11.40 2.39
N LEU A 8 49.73 12.66 1.92
CA LEU A 8 48.57 13.55 1.78
C LEU A 8 47.60 13.09 0.68
N LEU A 9 48.10 12.50 -0.42
CA LEU A 9 47.24 11.96 -1.49
C LEU A 9 46.47 10.70 -1.04
N ALA A 10 47.09 9.83 -0.25
CA ALA A 10 46.44 8.64 0.30
C ALA A 10 45.38 8.99 1.36
N ALA A 11 45.62 10.00 2.19
CA ALA A 11 44.65 10.49 3.16
C ALA A 11 43.42 11.14 2.48
N ALA A 12 43.61 11.86 1.36
CA ALA A 12 42.51 12.45 0.60
C ALA A 12 41.65 11.39 -0.14
N LEU A 13 42.26 10.32 -0.66
CA LEU A 13 41.52 9.20 -1.27
C LEU A 13 40.72 8.37 -0.24
N SER A 14 41.17 8.33 1.02
CA SER A 14 40.49 7.61 2.10
C SER A 14 39.18 8.28 2.53
N ILE A 15 39.06 9.60 2.33
CA ILE A 15 37.87 10.39 2.69
C ILE A 15 36.80 10.31 1.58
N ALA A 16 37.18 10.01 0.33
CA ALA A 16 36.25 9.88 -0.78
C ALA A 16 35.41 8.58 -0.75
N CYS A 17 35.85 7.55 -0.02
CA CYS A 17 35.14 6.27 0.08
C CYS A 17 34.18 6.16 1.27
N CYS A 18 34.09 7.20 2.12
CA CYS A 18 33.13 7.25 3.23
C CYS A 18 31.90 8.13 2.93
N ALA A 19 31.68 8.50 1.68
CA ALA A 19 30.35 8.88 1.20
C ALA A 19 29.59 7.60 0.79
N CYS A 20 29.50 6.62 1.70
CA CYS A 20 28.32 5.75 1.69
C CYS A 20 27.17 6.71 1.92
N SER A 21 26.51 7.12 0.84
CA SER A 21 25.28 7.88 0.92
C SER A 21 24.41 7.17 1.94
N MET A 22 24.15 7.82 3.07
CA MET A 22 23.07 7.41 3.95
C MET A 22 21.78 7.70 3.18
N GLN A 23 21.52 6.87 2.17
CA GLN A 23 20.31 6.92 1.39
C GLN A 23 19.24 6.46 2.34
N LYS A 24 18.34 7.39 2.69
CA LYS A 24 17.23 7.10 3.58
C LYS A 24 16.50 5.86 3.07
N PRO A 25 16.00 4.99 3.96
CA PRO A 25 15.17 3.87 3.54
C PRO A 25 14.05 4.38 2.62
N GLU A 26 13.91 3.73 1.48
CA GLU A 26 12.84 4.02 0.53
C GLU A 26 11.50 3.56 1.10
N LEU A 27 10.48 4.44 1.04
CA LEU A 27 9.10 4.07 1.30
C LEU A 27 8.62 3.12 0.21
N SER A 28 8.02 2.01 0.60
CA SER A 28 7.53 1.04 -0.36
C SER A 28 6.46 0.14 0.23
N VAL A 29 5.61 -0.39 -0.64
CA VAL A 29 4.69 -1.47 -0.31
C VAL A 29 4.96 -2.67 -1.20
N ALA A 30 4.87 -3.87 -0.66
CA ALA A 30 5.04 -5.11 -1.39
C ALA A 30 4.08 -6.19 -0.88
N PRO A 31 3.70 -7.18 -1.69
CA PRO A 31 3.04 -8.37 -1.17
C PRO A 31 3.90 -9.05 -0.09
N SER A 32 3.26 -9.47 1.01
CA SER A 32 3.98 -10.13 2.09
C SER A 32 4.51 -11.49 1.63
N SER A 33 5.74 -11.80 2.03
CA SER A 33 6.34 -13.12 1.84
C SER A 33 6.01 -14.03 3.01
N PHE A 34 5.63 -15.27 2.73
CA PHE A 34 5.34 -16.30 3.75
C PHE A 34 6.14 -17.57 3.51
N SER A 35 6.23 -18.43 4.53
CA SER A 35 6.77 -19.77 4.34
C SER A 35 5.90 -20.56 3.35
N ARG A 36 6.44 -21.67 2.84
CA ARG A 36 5.69 -22.55 1.95
C ARG A 36 4.43 -23.09 2.63
N GLU A 37 4.56 -23.54 3.88
CA GLU A 37 3.47 -24.09 4.67
C GLU A 37 2.36 -23.06 4.86
N THR A 38 2.70 -21.83 5.24
CA THR A 38 1.72 -20.74 5.37
C THR A 38 1.09 -20.39 4.02
N THR A 39 1.87 -20.38 2.94
CA THR A 39 1.34 -20.12 1.60
C THR A 39 0.34 -21.20 1.17
N GLU A 40 0.58 -22.46 1.50
CA GLU A 40 -0.35 -23.56 1.22
C GLU A 40 -1.67 -23.41 2.01
N VAL A 41 -1.59 -22.96 3.28
CA VAL A 41 -2.77 -22.65 4.10
C VAL A 41 -3.57 -21.47 3.56
N LEU A 42 -2.89 -20.43 3.05
CA LEU A 42 -3.54 -19.22 2.54
C LEU A 42 -4.09 -19.37 1.11
N ARG A 43 -3.64 -20.38 0.36
CA ARG A 43 -4.03 -20.61 -1.04
C ARG A 43 -5.55 -20.55 -1.29
N PRO A 44 -6.42 -21.17 -0.46
CA PRO A 44 -7.87 -21.14 -0.69
C PRO A 44 -8.48 -19.73 -0.61
N PHE A 45 -7.81 -18.79 0.07
CA PHE A 45 -8.31 -17.43 0.29
C PHE A 45 -7.74 -16.42 -0.71
N GLN A 46 -6.87 -16.84 -1.63
CA GLN A 46 -6.15 -15.90 -2.52
C GLN A 46 -7.05 -15.09 -3.44
N SER A 47 -8.32 -15.42 -3.65
CA SER A 47 -9.25 -14.58 -4.42
C SER A 47 -9.84 -13.42 -3.63
N GLU A 48 -9.77 -13.48 -2.30
CA GLU A 48 -10.43 -12.54 -1.38
C GLU A 48 -9.49 -11.93 -0.35
N LEU A 49 -8.33 -12.55 -0.09
CA LEU A 49 -7.39 -12.13 0.94
C LEU A 49 -6.00 -11.87 0.33
N GLN A 50 -5.40 -10.76 0.72
CA GLN A 50 -4.01 -10.42 0.42
C GLN A 50 -3.34 -9.84 1.66
N PHE A 51 -2.04 -10.12 1.81
CA PHE A 51 -1.21 -9.44 2.79
C PHE A 51 -0.18 -8.58 2.06
N VAL A 52 0.05 -7.38 2.57
CA VAL A 52 1.09 -6.47 2.10
C VAL A 52 1.93 -5.98 3.26
N ASP A 53 3.22 -5.81 3.00
CA ASP A 53 4.20 -5.25 3.92
C ASP A 53 4.51 -3.81 3.46
N LEU A 54 4.30 -2.87 4.37
CA LEU A 54 4.57 -1.45 4.19
C LEU A 54 5.86 -1.10 4.92
N LYS A 55 6.86 -0.67 4.15
CA LYS A 55 8.15 -0.20 4.67
C LYS A 55 8.13 1.31 4.83
N LEU A 56 8.32 1.75 6.06
CA LEU A 56 8.36 3.16 6.43
C LEU A 56 9.82 3.66 6.53
N ASN A 57 9.97 4.98 6.53
CA ASN A 57 11.23 5.65 6.77
C ASN A 57 11.06 6.76 7.82
N GLU A 58 12.15 7.45 8.13
CA GLU A 58 12.18 8.47 9.20
C GLU A 58 11.31 9.71 8.94
N ASP A 59 10.92 9.94 7.68
CA ASP A 59 10.11 11.10 7.28
C ASP A 59 8.60 10.81 7.41
N ALA A 60 8.21 9.53 7.51
CA ALA A 60 6.83 9.11 7.72
C ALA A 60 6.36 9.45 9.15
N LYS A 61 5.29 10.24 9.26
CA LYS A 61 4.66 10.56 10.56
C LYS A 61 3.32 9.86 10.75
N GLN A 62 2.63 9.56 9.66
CA GLN A 62 1.34 8.90 9.67
C GLN A 62 1.19 8.01 8.43
N TRP A 63 0.45 6.92 8.56
CA TRP A 63 -0.08 6.17 7.42
C TRP A 63 -1.61 6.27 7.41
N LYS A 64 -2.19 6.23 6.21
CA LYS A 64 -3.64 6.17 5.99
C LYS A 64 -3.93 5.06 4.99
N ILE A 65 -4.83 4.17 5.34
CA ILE A 65 -5.44 3.19 4.44
C ILE A 65 -6.86 3.65 4.17
N SER A 66 -7.21 3.81 2.90
CA SER A 66 -8.53 4.28 2.48
C SER A 66 -9.25 3.21 1.69
N LEU A 67 -10.52 3.00 2.03
CA LEU A 67 -11.46 2.20 1.27
C LEU A 67 -12.29 3.16 0.39
N TRP A 68 -12.23 2.92 -0.91
CA TRP A 68 -12.98 3.64 -1.93
C TRP A 68 -14.11 2.77 -2.46
N SER A 69 -15.24 3.40 -2.74
CA SER A 69 -16.38 2.75 -3.39
C SER A 69 -16.90 3.59 -4.54
N TYR A 70 -17.31 2.94 -5.62
CA TYR A 70 -17.99 3.58 -6.74
C TYR A 70 -19.50 3.59 -6.47
N ARG A 71 -20.07 4.79 -6.34
CA ARG A 71 -21.50 5.02 -6.08
C ARG A 71 -21.95 6.27 -6.80
N ASP A 72 -23.14 6.21 -7.41
CA ASP A 72 -23.76 7.32 -8.12
C ASP A 72 -22.88 7.93 -9.23
N GLY A 73 -22.08 7.10 -9.90
CA GLY A 73 -21.20 7.53 -11.00
C GLY A 73 -19.84 8.08 -10.56
N GLU A 74 -19.51 8.05 -9.27
CA GLU A 74 -18.28 8.63 -8.73
C GLU A 74 -17.60 7.71 -7.70
N TRP A 75 -16.27 7.82 -7.63
CA TRP A 75 -15.47 7.19 -6.58
C TRP A 75 -15.46 8.05 -5.31
N LYS A 76 -15.87 7.49 -4.18
CA LYS A 76 -15.93 8.17 -2.87
C LYS A 76 -15.17 7.37 -1.81
N GLU A 77 -14.42 8.07 -0.95
CA GLU A 77 -13.79 7.47 0.24
C GLU A 77 -14.91 7.07 1.20
N GLN A 78 -15.10 5.77 1.39
CA GLN A 78 -16.16 5.20 2.22
C GLN A 78 -15.69 4.93 3.64
N GLY A 79 -14.41 4.58 3.79
CA GLY A 79 -13.82 4.20 5.05
C GLY A 79 -12.34 4.49 5.07
N LYS A 80 -11.78 4.67 6.25
CA LYS A 80 -10.34 4.84 6.43
C LYS A 80 -9.87 4.32 7.77
N MET A 81 -8.63 3.85 7.80
CA MET A 81 -7.84 3.64 9.01
C MET A 81 -6.61 4.50 8.91
N PHE A 82 -6.20 5.13 10.01
CA PHE A 82 -4.98 5.90 10.05
C PHE A 82 -4.39 5.90 11.45
N GLU A 83 -3.07 5.96 11.54
CA GLU A 83 -2.37 6.00 12.83
C GLU A 83 -1.04 6.74 12.71
N LYS A 84 -0.59 7.31 13.84
CA LYS A 84 0.78 7.83 13.98
C LYS A 84 1.77 6.67 13.82
N VAL A 85 2.89 6.93 13.15
CA VAL A 85 4.02 6.00 13.13
C VAL A 85 4.64 5.99 14.53
N LYS A 86 4.57 4.85 15.23
CA LYS A 86 5.02 4.74 16.64
C LYS A 86 6.53 4.54 16.75
N GLN A 87 7.13 3.74 15.87
CA GLN A 87 8.59 3.57 15.78
C GLN A 87 9.10 3.74 14.35
N LYS A 88 10.24 4.44 14.22
CA LYS A 88 10.83 4.88 12.94
C LYS A 88 11.43 3.77 12.07
N SER A 89 11.30 2.51 12.47
CA SER A 89 11.82 1.33 11.76
C SER A 89 10.80 0.21 11.63
N GLU A 90 9.51 0.56 11.55
CA GLU A 90 8.42 -0.42 11.42
C GLU A 90 8.25 -0.89 9.98
N SER A 91 8.13 -2.20 9.83
CA SER A 91 7.43 -2.83 8.72
C SER A 91 6.01 -3.10 9.20
N LEU A 92 5.04 -2.36 8.70
CA LEU A 92 3.63 -2.60 9.01
C LEU A 92 3.10 -3.69 8.09
N ARG A 93 2.45 -4.72 8.63
CA ARG A 93 1.75 -5.72 7.81
C ARG A 93 0.26 -5.44 7.81
N ILE A 94 -0.32 -5.42 6.61
CA ILE A 94 -1.74 -5.19 6.39
C ILE A 94 -2.31 -6.44 5.73
N ALA A 95 -3.36 -7.02 6.30
CA ALA A 95 -4.20 -7.99 5.59
C ALA A 95 -5.46 -7.30 5.08
N ILE A 96 -5.75 -7.47 3.80
CA ILE A 96 -6.91 -6.92 3.12
C ILE A 96 -7.76 -8.10 2.70
N ARG A 97 -8.97 -8.20 3.26
CA ARG A 97 -10.00 -9.05 2.69
C ARG A 97 -10.95 -8.19 1.87
N LEU A 98 -10.96 -8.36 0.57
CA LEU A 98 -11.81 -7.60 -0.35
C LEU A 98 -12.68 -8.57 -1.14
N THR A 99 -13.99 -8.37 -1.07
CA THR A 99 -14.98 -9.13 -1.85
C THR A 99 -15.83 -8.15 -2.68
N THR A 100 -16.95 -8.60 -3.25
CA THR A 100 -17.94 -7.71 -3.89
C THR A 100 -18.96 -7.13 -2.90
N LYS A 101 -18.89 -7.48 -1.61
CA LYS A 101 -19.88 -7.11 -0.58
C LYS A 101 -19.25 -6.45 0.63
N GLU A 102 -18.14 -7.01 1.08
CA GLU A 102 -17.45 -6.61 2.29
C GLU A 102 -15.95 -6.38 2.09
N CYS A 103 -15.42 -5.43 2.87
CA CYS A 103 -13.99 -5.23 3.06
C CYS A 103 -13.67 -5.37 4.55
N ASP A 104 -12.68 -6.21 4.86
CA ASP A 104 -12.02 -6.20 6.15
C ASP A 104 -10.57 -5.75 5.98
N LEU A 105 -10.13 -4.82 6.83
CA LEU A 105 -8.75 -4.39 6.95
C LEU A 105 -8.22 -4.86 8.29
N TYR A 106 -7.09 -5.57 8.28
CA TYR A 106 -6.37 -6.00 9.47
C TYR A 106 -4.99 -5.37 9.49
N LEU A 107 -4.65 -4.72 10.59
CA LEU A 107 -3.30 -4.24 10.86
C LEU A 107 -2.66 -5.22 11.82
N ILE A 108 -1.50 -5.76 11.47
CA ILE A 108 -0.82 -6.79 12.24
C ILE A 108 0.54 -6.24 12.66
N ASP A 109 0.75 -6.20 13.97
CA ASP A 109 2.02 -5.79 14.58
C ASP A 109 2.46 -6.81 15.65
N GLU A 110 3.53 -6.49 16.38
CA GLU A 110 4.05 -7.35 17.44
C GLU A 110 3.10 -7.49 18.65
N ASN A 111 2.19 -6.54 18.85
CA ASN A 111 1.27 -6.49 19.99
C ASN A 111 -0.10 -7.11 19.67
N GLY A 112 -0.34 -7.52 18.41
CA GLY A 112 -1.53 -8.23 17.99
C GLY A 112 -2.07 -7.73 16.66
N PHE A 113 -3.39 -7.50 16.61
CA PHE A 113 -4.01 -6.93 15.42
C PHE A 113 -5.11 -5.93 15.75
N SER A 114 -5.29 -4.97 14.85
CA SER A 114 -6.45 -4.07 14.79
C SER A 114 -7.30 -4.42 13.58
N LYS A 115 -8.63 -4.24 13.65
CA LYS A 115 -9.55 -4.56 12.55
C LYS A 115 -10.52 -3.43 12.27
N ALA A 116 -10.75 -3.12 11.00
CA ALA A 116 -11.93 -2.39 10.53
C ALA A 116 -12.73 -3.25 9.54
N SER A 117 -14.05 -3.29 9.69
CA SER A 117 -14.97 -4.04 8.82
C SER A 117 -15.99 -3.13 8.18
N TYR A 118 -16.20 -3.31 6.88
CA TYR A 118 -17.15 -2.56 6.07
C TYR A 118 -18.06 -3.55 5.34
N SER A 119 -19.33 -3.62 5.73
CA SER A 119 -20.29 -4.63 5.26
C SER A 119 -21.10 -4.24 4.02
N SER A 120 -20.74 -3.14 3.34
CA SER A 120 -21.39 -2.69 2.11
C SER A 120 -20.39 -1.92 1.27
N ILE A 121 -19.53 -2.60 0.53
CA ILE A 121 -18.51 -1.96 -0.31
C ILE A 121 -18.93 -1.93 -1.77
N GLY A 122 -19.15 -0.72 -2.27
CA GLY A 122 -19.73 -0.52 -3.59
C GLY A 122 -21.19 -0.98 -3.69
N THR A 123 -21.81 -0.64 -4.81
CA THR A 123 -23.16 -1.06 -5.18
C THR A 123 -23.09 -1.79 -6.52
N ASN A 124 -24.06 -2.66 -6.79
CA ASN A 124 -24.32 -3.23 -8.12
C ASN A 124 -23.34 -4.28 -8.66
N PHE A 125 -22.36 -4.79 -7.89
CA PHE A 125 -21.52 -5.91 -8.34
C PHE A 125 -22.34 -7.11 -8.84
N GLU A 126 -23.45 -7.43 -8.17
CA GLU A 126 -24.37 -8.52 -8.56
C GLU A 126 -25.08 -8.31 -9.90
N GLN A 127 -25.10 -7.06 -10.40
CA GLN A 127 -25.72 -6.68 -11.67
C GLN A 127 -24.70 -6.58 -12.80
N THR A 128 -23.41 -6.67 -12.48
CA THR A 128 -22.34 -6.52 -13.48
C THR A 128 -22.06 -7.82 -14.23
N GLN A 129 -21.75 -7.71 -15.52
CA GLN A 129 -21.44 -8.88 -16.36
C GLN A 129 -20.08 -9.50 -16.04
N THR A 130 -19.10 -8.68 -15.66
CA THR A 130 -17.73 -9.11 -15.40
C THR A 130 -17.13 -8.30 -14.25
N VAL A 131 -16.38 -8.99 -13.40
CA VAL A 131 -15.58 -8.36 -12.35
C VAL A 131 -14.11 -8.44 -12.73
N ILE A 132 -13.48 -7.28 -12.87
CA ILE A 132 -12.03 -7.14 -13.05
C ILE A 132 -11.43 -6.93 -11.67
N ASP A 133 -10.38 -7.69 -11.38
CA ASP A 133 -9.68 -7.68 -10.11
C ASP A 133 -8.18 -7.50 -10.39
N GLN A 134 -7.59 -6.48 -9.77
CA GLN A 134 -6.15 -6.31 -9.80
C GLN A 134 -5.63 -5.81 -8.46
N ARG A 135 -4.46 -6.32 -8.10
CA ARG A 135 -3.78 -6.03 -6.85
C ARG A 135 -2.29 -5.84 -7.10
N ILE A 136 -1.63 -5.23 -6.14
CA ILE A 136 -0.18 -5.09 -6.19
C ILE A 136 0.48 -6.48 -6.18
N GLU A 137 1.41 -6.72 -7.10
CA GLU A 137 2.13 -8.00 -7.22
C GLU A 137 3.65 -7.84 -7.01
N GLN A 138 4.14 -6.61 -7.06
CA GLN A 138 5.57 -6.29 -6.96
C GLN A 138 5.80 -5.19 -5.94
N LYS A 139 7.02 -5.14 -5.40
CA LYS A 139 7.44 -4.03 -4.55
C LYS A 139 7.31 -2.73 -5.34
N THR A 140 6.47 -1.82 -4.85
CA THR A 140 6.23 -0.51 -5.45
C THR A 140 6.75 0.56 -4.50
N PRO A 141 7.79 1.31 -4.88
CA PRO A 141 8.22 2.48 -4.14
C PRO A 141 7.27 3.65 -4.41
N PHE A 142 7.12 4.54 -3.43
CA PHE A 142 6.26 5.71 -3.56
C PHE A 142 6.70 6.84 -2.63
N ALA A 143 6.30 8.08 -2.95
CA ALA A 143 6.65 9.27 -2.18
C ALA A 143 5.66 9.52 -1.02
N ILE A 144 6.07 10.37 -0.07
CA ILE A 144 5.14 10.95 0.91
C ILE A 144 4.07 11.74 0.16
N GLY A 145 2.81 11.58 0.58
CA GLY A 145 1.63 12.18 -0.04
C GLY A 145 1.13 11.44 -1.27
N GLU A 146 1.90 10.50 -1.82
CA GLU A 146 1.47 9.66 -2.95
C GLU A 146 0.49 8.58 -2.48
N GLU A 147 -0.61 8.43 -3.22
CA GLU A 147 -1.58 7.35 -3.01
C GLU A 147 -1.20 6.15 -3.88
N VAL A 148 -1.07 4.99 -3.27
CA VAL A 148 -0.82 3.71 -3.96
C VAL A 148 -2.02 2.80 -3.84
N THR A 149 -2.47 2.23 -4.94
CA THR A 149 -3.56 1.25 -4.93
C THR A 149 -3.02 -0.13 -4.57
N LEU A 150 -3.55 -0.70 -3.49
CA LEU A 150 -3.19 -2.02 -3.01
C LEU A 150 -4.02 -3.10 -3.71
N TRP A 151 -5.32 -2.86 -3.84
CA TRP A 151 -6.26 -3.77 -4.46
C TRP A 151 -7.46 -3.00 -5.00
N ALA A 152 -7.85 -3.24 -6.25
CA ALA A 152 -9.10 -2.76 -6.84
C ALA A 152 -9.92 -3.92 -7.43
N LYS A 153 -11.24 -3.86 -7.23
CA LYS A 153 -12.26 -4.69 -7.90
C LYS A 153 -13.26 -3.77 -8.60
N LEU A 154 -13.49 -3.99 -9.89
CA LEU A 154 -14.39 -3.19 -10.72
C LEU A 154 -15.39 -4.10 -11.40
N GLY A 155 -16.68 -3.81 -11.26
CA GLY A 155 -17.74 -4.42 -12.05
C GLY A 155 -17.96 -3.61 -13.32
N VAL A 156 -17.97 -4.28 -14.47
CA VAL A 156 -18.07 -3.67 -15.78
C VAL A 156 -19.16 -4.34 -16.62
N ASP A 157 -19.84 -3.54 -17.44
CA ASP A 157 -20.88 -3.98 -18.37
C ASP A 157 -20.47 -3.65 -19.81
N GLY A 158 -20.47 -4.64 -20.71
CA GLY A 158 -20.15 -4.45 -22.13
C GLY A 158 -18.84 -5.10 -22.62
N GLN A 159 -18.54 -4.91 -23.91
CA GLN A 159 -17.40 -5.55 -24.60
C GLN A 159 -16.05 -5.14 -23.99
N GLN A 160 -15.19 -6.15 -23.79
CA GLN A 160 -13.77 -6.09 -23.43
C GLN A 160 -13.25 -4.68 -23.11
N ILE A 161 -13.42 -4.28 -21.85
CA ILE A 161 -12.65 -3.15 -21.31
C ILE A 161 -11.22 -3.66 -21.17
N GLU A 162 -10.30 -3.11 -21.97
CA GLU A 162 -8.87 -3.16 -21.64
C GLU A 162 -8.71 -2.34 -20.35
N ALA A 163 -8.83 -3.01 -19.21
CA ALA A 163 -8.47 -2.39 -17.95
C ALA A 163 -6.98 -2.04 -18.05
N GLY A 164 -6.69 -0.73 -18.01
CA GLY A 164 -5.35 -0.27 -17.71
C GLY A 164 -4.90 -0.82 -16.35
N ASP A 165 -3.65 -0.55 -15.98
CA ASP A 165 -3.12 -0.97 -14.69
C ASP A 165 -3.85 -0.27 -13.54
N LEU A 166 -4.82 -0.96 -12.94
CA LEU A 166 -5.66 -0.45 -11.86
C LEU A 166 -4.86 -0.19 -10.58
N THR A 167 -3.65 -0.77 -10.46
CA THR A 167 -2.76 -0.48 -9.33
C THR A 167 -2.14 0.92 -9.42
N LYS A 168 -2.16 1.53 -10.61
CA LYS A 168 -1.74 2.92 -10.83
C LYS A 168 -2.89 3.89 -10.64
N ASP A 169 -4.02 3.65 -11.32
CA ASP A 169 -5.21 4.50 -11.17
C ASP A 169 -6.49 3.76 -11.54
N PHE A 170 -7.13 3.16 -10.54
CA PHE A 170 -8.43 2.50 -10.71
C PHE A 170 -9.56 3.46 -11.09
N ARG A 171 -9.42 4.77 -10.84
CA ARG A 171 -10.48 5.76 -11.11
C ARG A 171 -10.60 6.08 -12.60
N SER A 172 -9.54 5.81 -13.36
CA SER A 172 -9.51 6.00 -14.81
C SER A 172 -10.31 4.95 -15.59
N CYS A 173 -10.62 3.81 -14.98
CA CYS A 173 -11.31 2.70 -15.64
C CYS A 173 -12.84 2.85 -15.54
N PRO A 174 -13.57 2.86 -16.67
CA PRO A 174 -15.03 2.90 -16.65
C PRO A 174 -15.61 1.67 -15.94
N CYS A 175 -16.49 1.89 -14.95
CA CYS A 175 -17.14 0.82 -14.21
C CYS A 175 -18.58 1.20 -13.80
N THR A 176 -19.37 0.17 -13.49
CA THR A 176 -20.74 0.30 -12.95
C THR A 176 -20.82 -0.10 -11.47
N ALA A 177 -19.79 -0.79 -10.98
CA ALA A 177 -19.54 -1.10 -9.57
C ALA A 177 -18.04 -1.02 -9.29
N GLY A 178 -17.65 -0.71 -8.05
CA GLY A 178 -16.24 -0.57 -7.74
C GLY A 178 -15.95 -0.53 -6.24
N ALA A 179 -14.85 -1.18 -5.86
CA ALA A 179 -14.23 -1.10 -4.56
C ALA A 179 -12.71 -1.10 -4.71
N ALA A 180 -12.02 -0.21 -4.00
CA ALA A 180 -10.55 -0.19 -4.01
C ALA A 180 -10.00 0.15 -2.63
N VAL A 181 -8.82 -0.38 -2.32
CA VAL A 181 -8.07 -0.08 -1.10
C VAL A 181 -6.77 0.59 -1.49
N THR A 182 -6.50 1.76 -0.91
CA THR A 182 -5.28 2.53 -1.15
C THR A 182 -4.52 2.76 0.14
N VAL A 183 -3.23 3.06 0.02
CA VAL A 183 -2.39 3.53 1.12
C VAL A 183 -1.72 4.85 0.77
N THR A 184 -1.57 5.72 1.76
CA THR A 184 -0.83 6.98 1.68
C THR A 184 0.01 7.15 2.93
N ILE A 185 1.25 7.59 2.77
CA ILE A 185 2.11 8.03 3.88
C ILE A 185 2.09 9.55 3.94
N LEU A 186 1.98 10.10 5.14
CA LEU A 186 1.92 11.53 5.40
C LEU A 186 3.07 11.94 6.33
N ASP A 187 3.61 13.13 6.11
CA ASP A 187 4.64 13.79 6.93
C ASP A 187 4.04 14.80 7.94
N GLU A 188 2.72 14.85 8.04
CA GLU A 188 2.00 15.61 9.05
C GLU A 188 1.58 14.70 10.20
N GLU A 189 1.55 15.24 11.42
CA GLU A 189 0.93 14.50 12.52
C GLU A 189 -0.60 14.53 12.36
N PRO A 190 -1.30 13.44 12.70
CA PRO A 190 -2.75 13.42 12.66
C PRO A 190 -3.27 14.49 13.59
N GLN A 191 -4.15 15.34 13.06
CA GLN A 191 -4.92 16.27 13.86
C GLN A 191 -5.75 15.45 14.85
N GLU A 192 -5.55 15.69 16.15
CA GLU A 192 -6.45 15.16 17.17
C GLU A 192 -7.86 15.63 16.81
N GLN A 193 -8.77 14.69 16.57
CA GLN A 193 -10.16 15.03 16.39
C GLN A 193 -10.62 15.64 17.71
N GLN A 194 -10.87 16.95 17.71
CA GLN A 194 -11.64 17.58 18.77
C GLN A 194 -13.05 17.00 18.67
N GLU A 195 -13.38 16.08 19.57
CA GLU A 195 -14.74 15.60 19.81
C GLU A 195 -15.68 16.73 20.26
#